data_AF-A0A7V9NAE8-F1
#
_entry.id   AF-A0A7V9NAE8-F1
#
_cell.length_a   1.000
_cell.length_b   1.000
_cell.length_c   1.000
_cell.angle_alpha   90.00
_cell.angle_beta   90.00
_cell.angle_gamma   90.00
#
_symmetry.space_group_name_H-M   'P 1'
#
loop_
_entity.id
_entity.type
_entity.pdbx_description
1 polymer ?
#
loop_
_entity_poly.entity_id
_entity_poly.type
_entity_poly.pdbx_seq_one_letter_code
_entity_poly.pdbx_strand_id
1 'polypeptide(L)'
;MSDAEMTGSAPTQAVISSPDLDATRALREAEERYRSLVEHIPAITYIYEMENAENTVFMSPQVEAILGYTPAEMLEDPDLWWDRVHVEDRERVIAETE
;
A
#
# COMPACT_ATOMS: atom_id res chain seq x y z
N MET A 1 15.30 -53.52 -41.64
CA MET A 1 16.51 -52.80 -41.20
C MET A 1 16.30 -51.37 -41.69
N SER A 2 15.72 -50.48 -40.86
CA SER A 2 16.42 -49.65 -39.85
C SER A 2 17.36 -48.67 -40.58
N ASP A 3 17.24 -47.34 -40.52
CA ASP A 3 16.89 -46.40 -39.44
C ASP A 3 16.19 -45.15 -40.06
N ALA A 4 15.18 -44.47 -39.52
CA ALA A 4 14.97 -43.88 -38.19
C ALA A 4 15.89 -42.68 -37.85
N GLU A 5 15.69 -41.52 -38.48
CA GLU A 5 16.05 -40.22 -37.86
C GLU A 5 14.95 -39.16 -38.05
N MET A 6 14.04 -39.26 -37.09
CA MET A 6 13.24 -38.23 -36.43
C MET A 6 13.94 -36.86 -36.36
N THR A 7 13.57 -35.93 -37.24
CA THR A 7 13.83 -34.50 -37.00
C THR A 7 12.59 -33.89 -36.36
N GLY A 8 12.56 -33.97 -35.02
CA GLY A 8 11.56 -33.30 -34.21
C GLY A 8 11.71 -31.79 -34.36
N SER A 9 10.77 -31.17 -35.08
CA SER A 9 10.54 -29.73 -35.03
C SER A 9 10.25 -29.36 -33.57
N ALA A 10 11.17 -28.64 -32.93
CA ALA A 10 10.95 -28.10 -31.60
C ALA A 10 9.73 -27.16 -31.66
N PRO A 11 8.69 -27.35 -30.83
CA PRO A 11 7.64 -26.36 -30.75
C PRO A 11 8.25 -25.12 -30.11
N THR A 12 8.31 -24.03 -30.88
CA THR A 12 8.49 -22.68 -30.35
C THR A 12 7.43 -22.50 -29.27
N GLN A 13 7.85 -22.51 -28.00
CA GLN A 13 7.00 -22.02 -26.91
C GLN A 13 6.65 -20.58 -27.26
N ALA A 14 5.46 -20.38 -27.80
CA ALA A 14 4.82 -19.10 -27.76
C ALA A 14 4.62 -18.80 -26.27
N VAL A 15 5.54 -18.01 -25.71
CA VAL A 15 5.32 -17.36 -24.41
C VAL A 15 4.06 -16.55 -24.61
N ILE A 16 2.95 -17.03 -24.06
CA ILE A 16 1.68 -16.32 -24.05
C ILE A 16 1.90 -15.12 -23.13
N SER A 17 2.45 -14.02 -23.67
CA SER A 17 2.28 -12.68 -23.16
C SER A 17 0.82 -12.32 -23.43
N SER A 18 -0.07 -12.89 -22.61
CA SER A 18 -1.46 -12.44 -22.57
C SER A 18 -1.45 -11.08 -21.88
N PRO A 19 -2.13 -10.06 -22.44
CA PRO A 19 -2.25 -8.74 -21.82
C PRO A 19 -2.64 -8.78 -20.34
N ASP A 20 -3.44 -9.77 -19.92
CA ASP A 20 -3.87 -9.95 -18.54
C ASP A 20 -2.73 -10.38 -17.59
N LEU A 21 -1.78 -11.18 -18.06
CA LEU A 21 -0.65 -11.66 -17.25
C LEU A 21 0.36 -10.52 -17.01
N ASP A 22 0.60 -9.72 -18.05
CA ASP A 22 1.50 -8.57 -17.96
C ASP A 22 0.89 -7.46 -17.07
N ALA A 23 -0.42 -7.22 -17.18
CA ALA A 23 -1.13 -6.28 -16.30
C ALA A 23 -1.11 -6.74 -14.82
N THR A 24 -1.34 -8.03 -14.56
CA THR A 24 -1.30 -8.60 -13.21
C THR A 24 0.10 -8.50 -12.60
N ARG A 25 1.14 -8.79 -13.39
CA ARG A 25 2.54 -8.65 -12.94
C ARG A 25 2.88 -7.19 -12.61
N ALA A 26 2.54 -6.27 -13.51
CA ALA A 26 2.81 -4.85 -13.30
C ALA A 26 2.10 -4.30 -12.05
N LEU A 27 0.85 -4.73 -11.79
CA LEU A 27 0.12 -4.38 -10.58
C LEU A 27 0.86 -4.88 -9.33
N ARG A 28 1.25 -6.16 -9.33
CA ARG A 28 1.98 -6.76 -8.20
C ARG A 28 3.31 -6.06 -7.92
N GLU A 29 4.08 -5.76 -8.96
CA GLU A 29 5.36 -5.04 -8.82
C GLU A 29 5.15 -3.63 -8.26
N ALA A 30 4.09 -2.94 -8.68
CA ALA A 30 3.72 -1.64 -8.14
C ALA A 30 3.30 -1.72 -6.67
N GLU A 31 2.49 -2.72 -6.30
CA GLU A 31 2.07 -2.97 -4.91
C GLU A 31 3.26 -3.29 -4.00
N GLU A 32 4.18 -4.15 -4.44
CA GLU A 32 5.40 -4.51 -3.69
C GLU A 32 6.30 -3.28 -3.50
N ARG A 33 6.47 -2.46 -4.53
CA ARG A 33 7.23 -1.21 -4.44
C ARG A 33 6.57 -0.21 -3.50
N TYR A 34 5.25 -0.04 -3.58
CA TYR A 34 4.49 0.85 -2.70
C TYR A 34 4.61 0.40 -1.25
N ARG A 35 4.40 -0.90 -0.98
CA ARG A 35 4.56 -1.49 0.35
C ARG A 35 5.96 -1.25 0.90
N SER A 36 6.99 -1.50 0.08
CA SER A 36 8.36 -1.26 0.50
C SER A 36 8.61 0.20 0.88
N LEU A 37 8.02 1.17 0.16
CA LEU A 37 8.18 2.58 0.52
C LEU A 37 7.48 2.90 1.84
N VAL A 38 6.21 2.52 1.99
CA VAL A 38 5.43 2.80 3.20
C VAL A 38 6.03 2.13 4.43
N GLU A 39 6.56 0.91 4.31
CA GLU A 39 7.15 0.18 5.44
C GLU A 39 8.52 0.72 5.89
N HIS A 40 9.30 1.32 4.99
CA HIS A 40 10.69 1.72 5.29
C HIS A 40 10.88 3.23 5.49
N ILE A 41 9.89 4.07 5.16
CA ILE A 41 9.95 5.49 5.47
C ILE A 41 9.79 5.67 7.00
N PRO A 42 10.69 6.42 7.67
CA PRO A 42 10.60 6.67 9.11
C PRO A 42 9.59 7.80 9.40
N ALA A 43 8.39 7.69 8.85
CA ALA A 43 7.30 8.64 9.05
C ALA A 43 5.97 7.90 9.08
N ILE A 44 5.00 8.46 9.80
CA ILE A 44 3.63 7.95 9.80
C ILE A 44 3.00 8.37 8.47
N THR A 45 2.55 7.38 7.70
CA THR A 45 1.75 7.60 6.50
C THR A 45 0.31 7.18 6.79
N TYR A 46 -0.64 8.01 6.39
CA TYR A 46 -2.05 7.76 6.59
C TYR A 46 -2.85 8.21 5.38
N ILE A 47 -4.04 7.63 5.21
CA ILE A 47 -5.02 8.07 4.22
C ILE A 47 -6.24 8.55 4.98
N TYR A 48 -6.62 9.81 4.76
CA TYR A 48 -7.76 10.45 5.39
C TYR A 48 -8.77 10.82 4.30
N GLU A 49 -10.02 10.36 4.44
CA GLU A 49 -11.09 10.66 3.48
C GLU A 49 -11.83 11.94 3.87
N MET A 50 -11.78 12.96 3.01
CA MET A 50 -12.38 14.28 3.29
C MET A 50 -13.91 14.27 3.24
N GLU A 51 -14.53 13.37 2.46
CA GLU A 51 -15.99 13.27 2.34
C GLU A 51 -16.64 12.65 3.60
N ASN A 52 -15.83 11.99 4.42
CA ASN A 52 -16.26 11.34 5.66
C ASN A 52 -15.21 11.65 6.73
N ALA A 53 -15.26 12.89 7.23
CA ALA A 53 -14.26 13.53 8.11
C ALA A 53 -13.92 12.77 9.42
N GLU A 54 -14.53 11.60 9.64
CA GLU A 54 -14.27 10.74 10.78
C GLU A 54 -13.39 9.53 10.44
N ASN A 55 -13.06 9.26 9.16
CA ASN A 55 -12.40 8.01 8.79
C ASN A 55 -11.04 8.23 8.14
N THR A 56 -10.01 8.20 8.98
CA THR A 56 -8.72 7.67 8.52
C THR A 56 -8.96 6.24 8.06
N VAL A 57 -8.66 5.92 6.79
CA VAL A 57 -8.92 4.58 6.20
C VAL A 57 -7.67 3.71 6.13
N PHE A 58 -6.50 4.32 6.35
CA PHE A 58 -5.23 3.62 6.43
C PHE A 58 -4.31 4.33 7.41
N MET A 59 -3.60 3.54 8.21
CA MET A 59 -2.57 4.00 9.12
C MET A 59 -1.37 3.06 9.03
N SER A 60 -0.19 3.62 8.76
CA SER A 60 1.06 2.87 8.64
C SER A 60 1.55 2.35 9.99
N PRO A 61 2.22 1.19 10.08
CA PRO A 61 2.64 0.58 11.35
C PRO A 61 3.62 1.42 12.19
N GLN A 62 4.31 2.39 11.58
CA GLN A 62 5.26 3.27 12.28
C GLN A 62 4.58 4.14 13.36
N VAL A 63 3.26 4.30 13.30
CA VAL A 63 2.49 5.00 14.34
C VAL A 63 2.69 4.39 15.73
N GLU A 64 2.88 3.08 15.81
CA GLU A 64 3.10 2.38 17.07
C GLU A 64 4.47 2.73 17.66
N ALA A 65 5.51 2.73 16.82
CA ALA A 65 6.86 3.09 17.27
C ALA A 65 7.00 4.58 17.61
N ILE A 66 6.26 5.46 16.94
CA ILE A 66 6.40 6.92 17.07
C ILE A 66 5.46 7.49 18.14
N LEU A 67 4.20 7.05 18.19
CA LEU A 67 3.17 7.59 19.08
C LEU A 67 2.70 6.61 20.16
N GLY A 68 3.03 5.32 20.03
CA GLY A 68 2.70 4.29 21.04
C GLY A 68 1.33 3.63 20.87
N TYR A 69 0.67 3.79 19.73
CA TYR A 69 -0.66 3.22 19.45
C TYR A 69 -0.58 2.34 18.22
N THR A 70 -1.28 1.22 18.26
CA THR A 70 -1.41 0.36 17.09
C THR A 70 -2.20 1.09 15.99
N PRO A 71 -2.00 0.74 14.71
CA PRO A 71 -2.85 1.23 13.63
C PRO A 71 -4.34 1.00 13.89
N ALA A 72 -4.70 -0.12 14.51
CA ALA A 72 -6.10 -0.45 14.81
C ALA A 72 -6.72 0.53 15.81
N GLU A 73 -6.02 0.86 16.90
CA GLU A 73 -6.49 1.85 17.88
C GLU A 73 -6.67 3.23 17.24
N MET A 74 -5.74 3.64 16.39
CA MET A 74 -5.81 4.93 15.67
C MET A 74 -6.94 5.00 14.65
N LEU A 75 -7.36 3.87 14.09
CA LEU A 75 -8.49 3.79 13.15
C LEU A 75 -9.84 3.67 13.88
N GLU A 76 -9.84 3.12 15.10
CA GLU A 76 -11.05 2.98 15.93
C GLU A 76 -11.44 4.29 16.63
N ASP A 77 -10.44 5.08 17.04
CA ASP A 77 -10.63 6.34 17.75
C ASP A 77 -9.91 7.51 17.04
N PRO A 78 -10.61 8.27 16.17
CA PRO A 78 -10.05 9.43 15.48
C PRO A 78 -9.57 10.54 16.42
N ASP A 79 -10.13 10.65 17.63
CA ASP A 79 -9.75 11.68 18.60
C ASP A 79 -8.30 11.48 19.07
N LEU A 80 -7.77 10.25 19.02
CA LEU A 80 -6.36 9.97 19.33
C LEU A 80 -5.40 10.78 18.46
N TRP A 81 -5.74 11.08 17.22
CA TRP A 81 -4.91 11.93 16.38
C TRP A 81 -4.92 13.37 16.88
N TRP A 82 -6.12 13.92 17.10
CA TRP A 82 -6.34 15.30 17.48
C TRP A 82 -5.84 15.63 18.88
N ASP A 83 -5.89 14.66 19.80
CA ASP A 83 -5.38 14.83 21.15
C ASP A 83 -3.87 14.99 21.22
N ARG A 84 -3.15 14.52 20.19
CA ARG A 84 -1.69 14.65 20.08
C ARG A 84 -1.26 15.94 19.42
N VAL A 85 -2.17 16.64 18.76
CA VAL A 85 -1.90 18.00 18.29
C VAL A 85 -1.72 18.90 19.51
N HIS A 86 -0.62 19.64 19.53
CA HIS A 86 -0.31 20.57 20.60
C HIS A 86 -1.49 21.52 20.83
N VAL A 87 -1.85 21.79 22.09
CA VAL A 87 -3.09 22.51 22.43
C VAL A 87 -3.21 23.88 21.76
N GLU A 88 -2.08 24.58 21.61
CA GLU A 88 -2.02 25.88 20.94
C GLU A 88 -2.22 25.81 19.41
N ASP A 89 -1.98 24.63 18.83
CA ASP A 89 -2.13 24.39 17.39
C ASP A 89 -3.48 23.80 17.01
N ARG A 90 -4.22 23.19 17.96
CA ARG A 90 -5.47 22.47 17.68
C ARG A 90 -6.48 23.31 16.88
N GLU A 91 -6.76 24.53 17.34
CA GLU A 91 -7.74 25.42 16.70
C GLU A 91 -7.32 25.77 15.26
N ARG A 92 -6.03 26.05 15.04
CA ARG A 92 -5.48 26.34 13.72
C ARG A 92 -5.57 25.14 12.79
N VAL A 93 -5.17 23.94 13.26
CA VAL A 93 -5.14 22.74 12.42
C VAL A 93 -6.56 22.27 12.10
N ILE A 94 -7.50 22.32 13.05
CA ILE A 94 -8.91 21.98 12.79
C ILE A 94 -9.48 22.90 11.71
N ALA A 95 -9.28 24.22 11.82
CA ALA A 95 -9.75 25.18 10.83
C ALA A 95 -9.14 25.01 9.42
N GLU A 96 -7.96 24.38 9.31
CA GLU A 96 -7.34 24.04 8.02
C GLU A 96 -7.90 22.72 7.42
N THR A 97 -8.58 21.91 8.24
CA THR A 97 -9.04 20.56 7.88
C THR A 97 -10.58 20.49 7.66
N GLU A 98 -11.32 21.55 8.00
CA GLU A 98 -12.77 21.73 7.73
C GLU A 98 -13.08 22.35 6.34
#